data_AF-A0A351C138-F1
#
_entry.id   AF-A0A351C138-F1
#
_cell.length_a   1.000
_cell.length_b   1.000
_cell.length_c   1.000
_cell.angle_alpha   90.00
_cell.angle_beta   90.00
_cell.angle_gamma   90.00
#
_symmetry.space_group_name_H-M   'P 1'
#
loop_
_entity.id
_entity.type
_entity.pdbx_description
1 polymer ?
#
loop_
_entity_poly.entity_id
_entity_poly.type
_entity_poly.pdbx_seq_one_letter_code
_entity_poly.pdbx_strand_id
1 'polypeptide(L)'
;MSGRFPYSNERERTKLLMTISPTKNIEDVKLLHDLGLHSVSFNFEVFDKGYWKAIVPGKDANIGRDLWEESLTEAVKHFGQGRVFTSIIAGLEPAKTLLEGVNWCCDRGIIPIIVPFSPETGSQFEGFRSPTYKWMFDTHYRAAEIISEKLPFISTSDYWKYDAPICSECFTGGFLFDIIKENAGINEPHSCNHLSENVIGIDTSETKAEAN
;
A
#
# COMPACT_ATOMS: atom_id res chain seq x y z
N MET A 1 4.67 26.32 12.40
CA MET A 1 3.28 26.63 12.02
C MET A 1 2.37 26.17 13.14
N SER A 2 1.88 27.08 13.97
CA SER A 2 0.96 26.80 15.08
C SER A 2 -0.22 27.76 14.95
N GLY A 3 -1.40 27.25 14.61
CA GLY A 3 -2.64 28.04 14.67
C GLY A 3 -3.73 27.74 13.63
N ARG A 4 -3.42 27.06 12.51
CA ARG A 4 -4.47 26.77 11.50
C ARG A 4 -5.37 25.61 11.91
N PHE A 5 -4.82 24.61 12.59
CA PHE A 5 -5.54 23.45 13.07
C PHE A 5 -5.32 23.27 14.58
N PRO A 6 -6.36 22.99 15.38
CA PRO A 6 -6.30 22.96 16.83
C PRO A 6 -5.85 21.59 17.39
N TYR A 7 -4.98 20.86 16.69
CA TYR A 7 -4.53 19.54 17.14
C TYR A 7 -3.40 19.66 18.16
N SER A 8 -3.50 18.91 19.27
CA SER A 8 -2.46 18.85 20.31
C SER A 8 -1.43 17.74 20.06
N ASN A 9 -1.78 16.75 19.23
CA ASN A 9 -0.91 15.66 18.80
C ASN A 9 -1.37 15.06 17.46
N GLU A 10 -0.54 14.21 16.85
CA GLU A 10 -0.79 13.62 15.53
C GLU A 10 -2.05 12.73 15.48
N ARG A 11 -2.41 12.04 16.58
CA ARG A 11 -3.60 11.16 16.61
C ARG A 11 -4.92 11.92 16.69
N GLU A 12 -4.90 13.21 17.01
CA GLU A 12 -6.07 14.08 16.99
C GLU A 12 -6.41 14.60 15.59
N ARG A 13 -5.47 14.48 14.64
CA ARG A 13 -5.71 14.87 13.26
C ARG A 13 -6.87 14.07 12.68
N THR A 14 -7.66 14.74 11.84
CA THR A 14 -8.72 14.05 11.12
C THR A 14 -8.10 12.99 10.21
N LYS A 15 -8.49 11.74 10.44
CA LYS A 15 -8.04 10.57 9.69
C LYS A 15 -8.56 10.64 8.26
N LEU A 16 -7.73 11.19 7.40
CA LEU A 16 -7.96 11.30 5.97
C LEU A 16 -6.72 10.76 5.27
N LEU A 17 -6.91 9.77 4.40
CA LEU A 17 -5.90 9.37 3.44
C LEU A 17 -6.08 10.23 2.18
N MET A 18 -5.16 11.17 1.94
CA MET A 18 -5.18 11.96 0.72
C MET A 18 -4.36 11.27 -0.38
N THR A 19 -5.01 10.79 -1.43
CA THR A 19 -4.33 10.28 -2.63
C THR A 19 -4.14 11.40 -3.63
N ILE A 20 -2.89 11.78 -3.87
CA ILE A 20 -2.52 12.86 -4.78
C ILE A 20 -1.19 12.53 -5.45
N SER A 21 -0.82 13.19 -6.54
CA SER A 21 0.54 13.09 -7.07
C SER A 21 1.47 14.05 -6.32
N PRO A 22 2.74 13.67 -6.08
CA PRO A 22 3.74 14.64 -5.66
C PRO A 22 3.94 15.70 -6.74
N THR A 23 4.45 16.86 -6.34
CA THR A 23 4.76 17.96 -7.26
C THR A 23 6.24 17.95 -7.61
N LYS A 24 6.68 18.90 -8.46
CA LYS A 24 8.09 19.10 -8.76
C LYS A 24 8.87 19.76 -7.61
N ASN A 25 8.18 20.18 -6.56
CA ASN A 25 8.73 20.94 -5.44
C ASN A 25 8.64 20.07 -4.17
N ILE A 26 9.77 19.55 -3.70
CA ILE A 26 9.79 18.56 -2.61
C ILE A 26 9.23 19.14 -1.30
N GLU A 27 9.35 20.46 -1.11
CA GLU A 27 8.82 21.21 0.03
C GLU A 27 7.28 21.14 0.11
N ASP A 28 6.59 20.87 -1.00
CA ASP A 28 5.13 20.73 -1.01
C ASP A 28 4.68 19.50 -0.21
N VAL A 29 5.54 18.50 -0.02
CA VAL A 29 5.27 17.36 0.86
C VAL A 29 5.06 17.83 2.30
N LYS A 30 5.91 18.74 2.77
CA LYS A 30 5.76 19.35 4.10
C LYS A 30 4.51 20.22 4.15
N LEU A 31 4.20 20.95 3.08
CA LEU A 31 2.98 21.76 3.00
C LEU A 31 1.73 20.89 3.21
N LEU A 32 1.65 19.72 2.58
CA LEU A 32 0.53 18.78 2.76
C LEU A 32 0.35 18.38 4.24
N HIS A 33 1.44 18.10 4.95
CA HIS A 33 1.41 17.81 6.38
C HIS A 33 0.99 19.03 7.22
N ASP A 34 1.53 20.20 6.91
CA ASP A 34 1.22 21.46 7.59
C ASP A 34 -0.24 21.91 7.37
N LEU A 35 -0.88 21.44 6.29
CA LEU A 35 -2.30 21.61 6.00
C LEU A 35 -3.22 20.72 6.85
N GLY A 36 -2.69 20.01 7.86
CA GLY A 36 -3.50 19.25 8.81
C GLY A 36 -3.80 17.82 8.39
N LEU A 37 -3.29 17.36 7.25
CA LEU A 37 -3.49 15.98 6.80
C LEU A 37 -2.84 14.98 7.77
N HIS A 38 -3.55 13.88 8.03
CA HIS A 38 -3.06 12.77 8.84
C HIS A 38 -2.23 11.77 8.04
N SER A 39 -2.59 11.53 6.78
CA SER A 39 -1.91 10.57 5.91
C SER A 39 -1.97 10.98 4.44
N VAL A 40 -1.00 10.50 3.67
CA VAL A 40 -0.89 10.77 2.23
C VAL A 40 -0.55 9.51 1.44
N SER A 41 -0.99 9.44 0.19
CA SER A 41 -0.64 8.38 -0.74
C SER A 41 -0.10 8.93 -2.06
N PHE A 42 1.13 8.55 -2.42
CA PHE A 42 1.74 8.85 -3.74
C PHE A 42 1.92 7.52 -4.49
N ASN A 43 0.98 7.17 -5.35
CA ASN A 43 0.89 5.82 -5.91
C ASN A 43 1.94 5.55 -7.00
N PHE A 44 2.60 4.38 -6.94
CA PHE A 44 3.50 3.92 -7.99
C PHE A 44 2.75 3.37 -9.21
N GLU A 45 1.66 2.66 -8.97
CA GLU A 45 1.02 1.70 -9.87
C GLU A 45 1.89 0.50 -10.28
N VAL A 46 3.15 0.72 -10.63
CA VAL A 46 4.13 -0.34 -10.93
C VAL A 46 5.51 0.06 -10.38
N PHE A 47 6.22 -0.91 -9.83
CA PHE A 47 7.51 -0.65 -9.18
C PHE A 47 8.72 -0.89 -10.08
N ASP A 48 8.69 -1.74 -11.09
CA ASP A 48 9.83 -1.91 -11.99
C ASP A 48 10.09 -0.67 -12.87
N LYS A 49 11.36 -0.40 -13.19
CA LYS A 49 11.76 0.81 -13.94
C LYS A 49 11.34 0.78 -15.40
N GLY A 50 11.33 -0.39 -16.02
CA GLY A 50 10.86 -0.56 -17.39
C GLY A 50 9.34 -0.40 -17.46
N TYR A 51 8.62 -1.11 -16.58
CA TYR A 51 7.17 -1.04 -16.50
C TYR A 51 6.67 0.37 -16.15
N TRP A 52 7.33 1.08 -15.24
CA TRP A 52 7.02 2.48 -14.90
C TRP A 52 6.93 3.38 -16.13
N LYS A 53 7.96 3.35 -17.00
CA LYS A 53 7.99 4.18 -18.21
C LYS A 53 6.89 3.80 -19.20
N ALA A 54 6.55 2.52 -19.29
CA ALA A 54 5.57 2.02 -20.23
C ALA A 54 4.12 2.25 -19.77
N ILE A 55 3.85 2.09 -18.48
CA ILE A 55 2.49 2.03 -17.91
C ILE A 55 2.05 3.39 -17.36
N VAL A 56 2.97 4.16 -16.79
CA VAL A 56 2.68 5.50 -16.26
C VAL A 56 3.52 6.59 -16.95
N PRO A 57 3.51 6.67 -18.30
CA PRO A 57 4.36 7.59 -19.04
C PRO A 57 4.13 9.06 -18.67
N GLY A 58 2.90 9.41 -18.25
CA GLY A 58 2.58 10.74 -17.76
C GLY A 58 3.28 11.09 -16.44
N LYS A 59 3.40 10.14 -15.50
CA LYS A 59 4.11 10.35 -14.22
C LYS A 59 5.62 10.47 -14.48
N ASP A 60 6.16 9.60 -15.33
CA ASP A 60 7.57 9.61 -15.72
C ASP A 60 7.98 10.92 -16.38
N ALA A 61 7.21 11.39 -17.37
CA ALA A 61 7.54 12.59 -18.11
C ALA A 61 7.35 13.89 -17.29
N ASN A 62 6.36 13.93 -16.39
CA ASN A 62 6.04 15.16 -15.67
C ASN A 62 6.83 15.32 -14.36
N ILE A 63 6.94 14.27 -13.55
CA ILE A 63 7.61 14.35 -12.24
C ILE A 63 8.91 13.55 -12.24
N GLY A 64 8.91 12.40 -12.91
CA GLY A 64 10.04 11.47 -12.91
C GLY A 64 10.01 10.55 -11.68
N ARG A 65 10.56 9.35 -11.87
CA ARG A 65 10.55 8.31 -10.84
C ARG A 65 11.36 8.68 -9.60
N ASP A 66 12.55 9.24 -9.79
CA ASP A 66 13.47 9.51 -8.68
C ASP A 66 12.85 10.51 -7.68
N LEU A 67 12.21 11.57 -8.19
CA LEU A 67 11.49 12.53 -7.34
C LEU A 67 10.23 11.92 -6.71
N TRP A 68 9.59 10.94 -7.37
CA TRP A 68 8.47 10.20 -6.80
C TRP A 68 8.89 9.37 -5.57
N GLU A 69 9.99 8.63 -5.71
CA GLU A 69 10.64 7.86 -4.64
C GLU A 69 11.10 8.78 -3.49
N GLU A 70 11.70 9.92 -3.83
CA GLU A 70 12.12 10.94 -2.86
C GLU A 70 10.93 11.54 -2.11
N SER A 71 9.84 11.87 -2.80
CA SER A 71 8.64 12.46 -2.20
C SER A 71 7.98 11.53 -1.19
N LEU A 72 7.93 10.22 -1.49
CA LEU A 72 7.44 9.21 -0.54
C LEU A 72 8.33 9.13 0.71
N THR A 73 9.66 9.13 0.51
CA THR A 73 10.63 9.07 1.61
C THR A 73 10.57 10.35 2.46
N GLU A 74 10.42 11.51 1.83
CA GLU A 74 10.25 12.80 2.51
C GLU A 74 8.93 12.84 3.29
N ALA A 75 7.85 12.30 2.73
CA ALA A 75 6.57 12.24 3.41
C ALA A 75 6.67 11.47 4.73
N VAL A 76 7.45 10.38 4.77
CA VAL A 76 7.61 9.63 6.02
C VAL A 76 8.29 10.47 7.11
N LYS A 77 9.19 11.39 6.76
CA LYS A 77 9.82 12.29 7.74
C LYS A 77 8.84 13.24 8.41
N HIS A 78 7.78 13.64 7.69
CA HIS A 78 6.77 14.57 8.20
C HIS A 78 5.57 13.85 8.84
N PHE A 79 4.99 12.88 8.14
CA PHE A 79 3.78 12.16 8.57
C PHE A 79 4.08 11.02 9.57
N GLY A 80 5.29 10.47 9.52
CA GLY A 80 5.69 9.28 10.27
C GLY A 80 5.39 7.97 9.54
N GLN A 81 6.01 6.89 10.02
CA GLN A 81 5.81 5.55 9.47
C GLN A 81 4.36 5.08 9.67
N GLY A 82 3.84 4.32 8.70
CA GLY A 82 2.47 3.84 8.74
C GLY A 82 1.41 4.88 8.39
N ARG A 83 1.80 6.11 8.05
CA ARG A 83 0.90 7.19 7.60
C ARG A 83 1.17 7.66 6.16
N VAL A 84 2.11 7.01 5.49
CA VAL A 84 2.42 7.22 4.07
C VAL A 84 2.14 5.94 3.32
N PHE A 85 1.40 6.06 2.24
CA PHE A 85 0.91 4.93 1.46
C PHE A 85 1.35 5.04 0.00
N THR A 86 1.31 3.92 -0.70
CA THR A 86 1.42 3.90 -2.16
C THR A 86 0.70 2.67 -2.71
N SER A 87 -0.07 2.84 -3.78
CA SER A 87 -0.67 1.70 -4.47
C SER A 87 0.29 1.10 -5.51
N ILE A 88 0.32 -0.23 -5.58
CA ILE A 88 0.91 -1.02 -6.65
C ILE A 88 -0.19 -1.93 -7.23
N ILE A 89 -0.35 -1.91 -8.55
CA ILE A 89 -1.40 -2.64 -9.26
C ILE A 89 -0.90 -4.03 -9.63
N ALA A 90 -1.46 -5.03 -8.96
CA ALA A 90 -1.11 -6.43 -9.10
C ALA A 90 -1.57 -6.98 -10.46
N GLY A 91 -0.65 -7.56 -11.21
CA GLY A 91 -0.91 -8.12 -12.55
C GLY A 91 -0.45 -7.23 -13.70
N LEU A 92 -0.04 -5.98 -13.44
CA LEU A 92 0.61 -5.12 -14.43
C LEU A 92 2.12 -5.33 -14.56
N GLU A 93 2.72 -5.93 -13.54
CA GLU A 93 4.12 -6.38 -13.53
C GLU A 93 4.24 -7.76 -12.88
N PRO A 94 5.35 -8.50 -13.10
CA PRO A 94 5.58 -9.78 -12.45
C PRO A 94 5.58 -9.68 -10.91
N ALA A 95 5.11 -10.73 -10.22
CA ALA A 95 5.05 -10.75 -8.76
C ALA A 95 6.40 -10.43 -8.11
N LYS A 96 7.50 -10.84 -8.75
CA LYS A 96 8.85 -10.56 -8.28
C LYS A 96 9.10 -9.06 -8.11
N THR A 97 8.86 -8.24 -9.14
CA THR A 97 9.16 -6.79 -9.09
C THR A 97 8.16 -6.04 -8.21
N LEU A 98 6.90 -6.51 -8.17
CA LEU A 98 5.92 -6.02 -7.21
C LEU A 98 6.40 -6.23 -5.76
N LEU A 99 6.88 -7.44 -5.42
CA LEU A 99 7.37 -7.76 -4.07
C LEU A 99 8.70 -7.05 -3.74
N GLU A 100 9.53 -6.75 -4.74
CA GLU A 100 10.68 -5.84 -4.58
C GLU A 100 10.20 -4.43 -4.19
N GLY A 101 9.11 -3.95 -4.79
CA GLY A 101 8.47 -2.68 -4.44
C GLY A 101 7.88 -2.67 -3.04
N VAL A 102 7.19 -3.75 -2.65
CA VAL A 102 6.70 -3.94 -1.27
C VAL A 102 7.86 -3.84 -0.28
N ASN A 103 8.95 -4.55 -0.53
CA ASN A 103 10.15 -4.47 0.30
C ASN A 103 10.71 -3.06 0.39
N TRP A 104 10.87 -2.38 -0.75
CA TRP A 104 11.38 -1.01 -0.80
C TRP A 104 10.52 -0.03 0.01
N CYS A 105 9.20 -0.18 -0.05
CA CYS A 105 8.25 0.63 0.71
C CYS A 105 8.39 0.38 2.21
N CYS A 106 8.35 -0.88 2.63
CA CYS A 106 8.41 -1.25 4.04
C CYS A 106 9.74 -0.87 4.71
N ASP A 107 10.86 -0.99 3.99
CA ASP A 107 12.18 -0.52 4.47
C ASP A 107 12.20 0.98 4.83
N ARG A 108 11.25 1.75 4.28
CA ARG A 108 11.12 3.18 4.47
C ARG A 108 9.93 3.57 5.34
N GLY A 109 9.17 2.61 5.89
CA GLY A 109 7.98 2.90 6.69
C GLY A 109 6.74 3.30 5.88
N ILE A 110 6.75 3.07 4.57
CA ILE A 110 5.62 3.29 3.66
C ILE A 110 4.78 2.02 3.61
N ILE A 111 3.46 2.16 3.67
CA ILE A 111 2.54 1.02 3.54
C ILE A 111 2.16 0.84 2.06
N PRO A 112 2.60 -0.25 1.40
CA PRO A 112 2.14 -0.58 0.06
C PRO A 112 0.72 -1.13 0.12
N ILE A 113 -0.13 -0.66 -0.79
CA ILE A 113 -1.48 -1.19 -1.02
C ILE A 113 -1.42 -1.95 -2.34
N ILE A 114 -1.70 -3.25 -2.29
CA ILE A 114 -1.74 -4.08 -3.50
C ILE A 114 -3.17 -4.13 -4.01
N VAL A 115 -3.40 -3.64 -5.23
CA VAL A 115 -4.73 -3.56 -5.83
C VAL A 115 -4.79 -4.47 -7.04
N PRO A 116 -5.79 -5.38 -7.18
CA PRO A 116 -5.92 -6.20 -8.38
C PRO A 116 -6.10 -5.34 -9.63
N PHE A 117 -5.39 -5.68 -10.70
CA PHE A 117 -5.65 -5.08 -12.00
C PHE A 117 -7.02 -5.50 -12.54
N SER A 118 -7.93 -4.53 -12.66
CA SER A 118 -9.22 -4.66 -13.34
C SER A 118 -9.21 -3.78 -14.59
N PRO A 119 -9.06 -4.35 -15.80
CA PRO A 119 -9.15 -3.60 -17.04
C PRO A 119 -10.60 -3.15 -17.26
N GLU A 120 -10.77 -1.85 -17.46
CA GLU A 120 -12.08 -1.23 -17.64
C GLU A 120 -12.31 -0.85 -19.11
N THR A 121 -13.57 -0.91 -19.55
CA THR A 121 -13.99 -0.47 -20.88
C THR A 121 -13.61 1.00 -21.11
N GLY A 122 -13.00 1.30 -22.25
CA GLY A 122 -12.49 2.62 -22.65
C GLY A 122 -11.10 2.96 -22.12
N SER A 123 -10.48 2.10 -21.29
CA SER A 123 -9.11 2.31 -20.83
C SER A 123 -8.08 1.90 -21.90
N GLN A 124 -6.84 2.39 -21.78
CA GLN A 124 -5.74 1.96 -22.65
C GLN A 124 -5.42 0.46 -22.55
N PHE A 125 -5.87 -0.18 -21.47
CA PHE A 125 -5.71 -1.61 -21.24
C PHE A 125 -7.03 -2.38 -21.40
N GLU A 126 -8.02 -1.83 -22.11
CA GLU A 126 -9.24 -2.56 -22.44
C GLU A 126 -8.90 -3.89 -23.13
N GLY A 127 -9.55 -4.97 -22.68
CA GLY A 127 -9.34 -6.32 -23.22
C GLY A 127 -8.09 -7.04 -22.69
N PHE A 128 -7.28 -6.40 -21.83
CA PHE A 128 -6.21 -7.11 -21.12
C PHE A 128 -6.78 -8.08 -20.08
N ARG A 129 -5.96 -9.03 -19.64
CA ARG A 129 -6.36 -10.05 -18.67
C ARG A 129 -6.01 -9.60 -17.25
N SER A 130 -6.98 -9.68 -16.34
CA SER A 130 -6.75 -9.59 -14.90
C SER A 130 -5.89 -10.75 -14.38
N PRO A 131 -5.15 -10.57 -13.27
CA PRO A 131 -4.43 -11.67 -12.63
C PRO A 131 -5.40 -12.78 -12.21
N THR A 132 -4.90 -14.02 -12.19
CA THR A 132 -5.69 -15.15 -11.68
C THR A 132 -5.79 -15.08 -10.16
N TYR A 133 -6.84 -15.68 -9.59
CA TYR A 133 -7.00 -15.73 -8.14
C TYR A 133 -5.78 -16.40 -7.46
N LYS A 134 -5.27 -17.54 -7.97
CA LYS A 134 -4.11 -18.23 -7.37
C LYS A 134 -2.89 -17.31 -7.31
N TRP A 135 -2.60 -16.61 -8.41
CA TRP A 135 -1.49 -15.65 -8.45
C TRP A 135 -1.69 -14.50 -7.46
N MET A 136 -2.92 -14.00 -7.33
CA MET A 136 -3.28 -12.97 -6.35
C MET A 136 -3.04 -13.46 -4.92
N PHE A 137 -3.55 -14.64 -4.56
CA PHE A 137 -3.37 -15.25 -3.25
C PHE A 137 -1.88 -15.41 -2.91
N ASP A 138 -1.10 -16.03 -3.79
CA ASP A 138 0.33 -16.28 -3.56
C ASP A 138 1.11 -14.96 -3.37
N THR A 139 0.78 -13.93 -4.17
CA THR A 139 1.44 -12.63 -4.11
C THR A 139 1.07 -11.86 -2.85
N HIS A 140 -0.22 -11.84 -2.47
CA HIS A 140 -0.69 -11.14 -1.28
C HIS A 140 -0.17 -11.80 -0.01
N TYR A 141 -0.07 -13.13 0.02
CA TYR A 141 0.48 -13.84 1.15
C TYR A 141 1.93 -13.44 1.42
N ARG A 142 2.78 -13.50 0.39
CA ARG A 142 4.20 -13.09 0.49
C ARG A 142 4.34 -11.61 0.87
N ALA A 143 3.48 -10.76 0.32
CA ALA A 143 3.47 -9.35 0.69
C ALA A 143 3.06 -9.14 2.15
N ALA A 144 2.06 -9.85 2.65
CA ALA A 144 1.64 -9.81 4.04
C ALA A 144 2.77 -10.23 4.99
N GLU A 145 3.51 -11.30 4.67
CA GLU A 145 4.70 -11.71 5.44
C GLU A 145 5.73 -10.59 5.52
N ILE A 146 6.10 -9.99 4.37
CA ILE A 146 7.07 -8.89 4.32
C ILE A 146 6.59 -7.69 5.14
N ILE A 147 5.32 -7.30 4.97
CA ILE A 147 4.75 -6.13 5.65
C ILE A 147 4.69 -6.36 7.16
N SER A 148 4.23 -7.52 7.62
CA SER A 148 4.19 -7.86 9.04
C SER A 148 5.58 -7.96 9.67
N GLU A 149 6.57 -8.49 8.95
CA GLU A 149 7.95 -8.57 9.43
C GLU A 149 8.58 -7.18 9.58
N LYS A 150 8.46 -6.33 8.55
CA LYS A 150 9.16 -5.05 8.48
C LYS A 150 8.42 -3.90 9.17
N LEU A 151 7.09 -3.98 9.25
CA LEU A 151 6.22 -2.97 9.87
C LEU A 151 5.35 -3.63 10.96
N PRO A 152 5.94 -4.22 12.02
CA PRO A 152 5.19 -5.05 12.98
C PRO A 152 4.05 -4.33 13.70
N PHE A 153 4.08 -2.98 13.77
CA PHE A 153 2.98 -2.19 14.31
C PHE A 153 1.66 -2.38 13.55
N ILE A 154 1.70 -2.73 12.26
CA ILE A 154 0.50 -2.97 11.44
C ILE A 154 -0.24 -4.23 11.87
N SER A 155 0.44 -5.15 12.57
CA SER A 155 -0.13 -6.34 13.18
C SER A 155 -0.57 -6.09 14.63
N THR A 156 -0.96 -4.85 14.97
CA THR A 156 -1.51 -4.49 16.29
C THR A 156 -2.86 -3.79 16.16
N SER A 157 -3.79 -4.06 17.09
CA SER A 157 -5.09 -3.38 17.12
C SER A 157 -4.95 -1.86 17.29
N ASP A 158 -3.92 -1.40 18.00
CA ASP A 158 -3.67 0.02 18.22
C ASP A 158 -3.46 0.78 16.92
N TYR A 159 -2.71 0.22 15.97
CA TYR A 159 -2.54 0.85 14.66
C TYR A 159 -3.88 1.02 13.95
N TRP A 160 -4.68 -0.04 13.83
CA TRP A 160 -5.97 0.00 13.15
C TRP A 160 -6.99 0.94 13.82
N LYS A 161 -6.94 1.01 15.15
CA LYS A 161 -7.84 1.86 15.93
C LYS A 161 -7.44 3.33 15.93
N TYR A 162 -6.15 3.65 15.96
CA TYR A 162 -5.67 5.00 16.22
C TYR A 162 -4.93 5.65 15.07
N ASP A 163 -4.24 4.88 14.24
CA ASP A 163 -3.29 5.42 13.26
C ASP A 163 -3.71 5.17 11.80
N ALA A 164 -4.40 4.06 11.51
CA ALA A 164 -4.89 3.76 10.17
C ALA A 164 -5.88 4.85 9.70
N PRO A 165 -5.61 5.53 8.56
CA PRO A 165 -6.49 6.58 8.05
C PRO A 165 -7.77 6.04 7.41
N ILE A 166 -7.85 4.74 7.21
CA ILE A 166 -8.92 4.05 6.47
C ILE A 166 -9.02 2.61 6.99
N CYS A 167 -10.23 2.06 6.92
CA CYS A 167 -10.53 0.70 7.30
C CYS A 167 -9.86 -0.31 6.35
N SER A 168 -9.35 -1.43 6.88
CA SER A 168 -8.78 -2.54 6.09
C SER A 168 -9.73 -2.99 4.98
N GLU A 169 -11.02 -3.08 5.28
CA GLU A 169 -12.07 -3.60 4.39
C GLU A 169 -12.54 -2.59 3.32
N CYS A 170 -12.22 -1.30 3.47
CA CYS A 170 -12.61 -0.27 2.51
C CYS A 170 -11.61 -0.11 1.35
N PHE A 171 -10.46 -0.79 1.41
CA PHE A 171 -9.51 -0.82 0.31
C PHE A 171 -9.95 -1.81 -0.78
N THR A 172 -9.78 -1.43 -2.04
CA THR A 172 -9.82 -2.38 -3.17
C THR A 172 -8.73 -3.47 -3.05
N GLY A 173 -7.74 -3.28 -2.16
CA GLY A 173 -6.75 -4.26 -1.72
C GLY A 173 -6.97 -4.83 -0.30
N GLY A 174 -8.19 -4.76 0.24
CA GLY A 174 -8.46 -5.12 1.64
C GLY A 174 -8.05 -6.54 2.04
N PHE A 175 -8.07 -7.47 1.08
CA PHE A 175 -7.62 -8.84 1.26
C PHE A 175 -6.19 -8.96 1.83
N LEU A 176 -5.27 -8.07 1.42
CA LEU A 176 -3.90 -8.03 1.95
C LEU A 176 -3.89 -7.79 3.46
N PHE A 177 -4.67 -6.80 3.89
CA PHE A 177 -4.71 -6.38 5.29
C PHE A 177 -5.55 -7.32 6.14
N ASP A 178 -6.53 -8.01 5.55
CA ASP A 178 -7.27 -9.09 6.21
C ASP A 178 -6.32 -10.24 6.57
N ILE A 179 -5.43 -10.67 5.66
CA ILE A 179 -4.39 -11.69 5.98
C ILE A 179 -3.55 -11.23 7.18
N ILE A 180 -3.07 -9.99 7.16
CA ILE A 180 -2.22 -9.42 8.23
C ILE A 180 -2.97 -9.42 9.58
N LYS A 181 -4.23 -8.98 9.58
CA LYS A 181 -5.06 -8.89 10.78
C LYS A 181 -5.41 -10.27 11.31
N GLU A 182 -5.82 -11.19 10.44
CA GLU A 182 -6.21 -12.56 10.81
C GLU A 182 -5.01 -13.33 11.38
N ASN A 183 -3.84 -13.26 10.74
CA ASN A 183 -2.62 -13.86 11.26
C ASN A 183 -2.14 -13.24 12.59
N ALA A 184 -2.57 -12.01 12.89
CA ALA A 184 -2.30 -11.34 14.17
C ALA A 184 -3.43 -11.55 15.22
N GLY A 185 -4.50 -12.26 14.88
CA GLY A 185 -5.65 -12.46 15.77
C GLY A 185 -6.48 -11.20 16.03
N ILE A 186 -6.45 -10.21 15.12
CA ILE A 186 -7.13 -8.93 15.26
C ILE A 186 -8.56 -9.04 14.72
N ASN A 187 -9.50 -9.20 15.64
CA ASN A 187 -10.92 -9.44 15.37
C ASN A 187 -11.81 -8.18 15.48
N GLU A 188 -11.32 -7.00 15.07
CA GLU A 188 -12.15 -5.78 15.06
C GLU A 188 -12.91 -5.65 13.72
N PRO A 189 -14.25 -5.79 13.70
CA PRO A 189 -15.03 -5.73 12.47
C PRO A 189 -15.68 -4.36 12.28
N HIS A 190 -15.65 -3.85 11.05
CA HIS A 190 -16.82 -3.15 10.50
C HIS A 190 -17.63 -4.04 9.54
N SER A 191 -17.10 -5.21 9.13
CA SER A 191 -17.70 -6.07 8.10
C SER A 191 -18.59 -7.22 8.60
N CYS A 192 -18.74 -7.43 9.90
CA CYS A 192 -19.48 -8.58 10.48
C CYS A 192 -19.01 -9.97 9.98
N ASN A 193 -17.86 -10.04 9.30
CA ASN A 193 -17.27 -11.30 8.84
C ASN A 193 -16.61 -12.00 10.04
N HIS A 194 -16.92 -13.28 10.20
CA HIS A 194 -16.25 -14.13 11.19
C HIS A 194 -14.95 -14.65 10.57
N LEU A 195 -13.81 -14.30 11.18
CA LEU A 195 -12.48 -14.75 10.74
C LEU A 195 -12.24 -16.21 11.17
N SER A 196 -11.38 -16.92 10.45
CA SER A 196 -11.06 -18.31 10.75
C SER A 196 -10.05 -18.40 11.91
N GLU A 197 -10.06 -19.52 12.65
CA GLU A 197 -9.05 -19.79 13.69
C GLU A 197 -7.71 -20.27 13.11
N ASN A 198 -7.60 -20.41 11.78
CA ASN A 198 -6.42 -20.94 11.11
C ASN A 198 -5.54 -19.80 10.58
N VAL A 199 -4.23 -19.94 10.73
CA VAL A 199 -3.27 -19.06 10.04
C VAL A 199 -3.43 -19.27 8.54
N ILE A 200 -3.71 -18.20 7.80
CA ILE A 200 -3.72 -18.26 6.34
C ILE A 200 -2.28 -18.52 5.89
N GLY A 201 -2.05 -19.50 5.01
CA GLY A 201 -0.72 -19.91 4.59
C GLY A 201 -0.68 -20.46 3.17
N ILE A 202 0.45 -20.35 2.47
CA ILE A 202 0.67 -21.08 1.23
C ILE A 202 0.92 -22.56 1.57
N ASP A 203 0.11 -23.46 1.00
CA ASP A 203 0.38 -24.89 1.07
C ASP A 203 1.64 -25.23 0.25
N THR A 204 2.75 -25.44 0.96
CA THR A 204 4.05 -25.78 0.35
C THR A 204 4.13 -27.22 -0.16
N SER A 205 3.06 -28.02 -0.01
CA SER A 205 3.03 -29.40 -0.49
C SER A 205 2.92 -29.52 -2.02
N GLU A 206 2.33 -28.54 -2.71
CA GLU A 206 2.19 -28.54 -4.18
C GLU A 206 3.49 -28.13 -4.90
N THR A 207 4.36 -27.32 -4.29
CA THR A 207 5.59 -26.82 -4.95
C THR A 207 6.64 -27.92 -5.19
N LYS A 208 6.53 -29.07 -4.52
CA LYS A 208 7.41 -30.23 -4.72
C LYS A 208 7.00 -31.13 -5.89
N ALA A 209 5.82 -30.96 -6.45
CA ALA A 209 5.32 -31.81 -7.54
C ALA A 209 5.77 -31.34 -8.94
N GLU A 210 6.16 -30.07 -9.10
CA GLU A 210 6.62 -29.51 -10.39
C GLU A 210 8.15 -29.53 -10.57
N ALA A 211 8.89 -30.07 -9.58
CA ALA A 211 10.35 -30.13 -9.57
C ALA A 211 10.92 -31.56 -9.71
N ASN A 212 10.09 -32.55 -10.07
CA ASN A 212 10.50 -33.93 -10.35
C ASN A 212 10.11 -34.37 -11.76
#